data_AF-A0A6B3GKZ3-F1
#
_entry.id   AF-A0A6B3GKZ3-F1
#
_cell.length_a   1.000
_cell.length_b   1.000
_cell.length_c   1.000
_cell.angle_alpha   90.00
_cell.angle_beta   90.00
_cell.angle_gamma   90.00
#
_symmetry.space_group_name_H-M   'P 1'
#
loop_
_entity.id
_entity.type
_entity.pdbx_description
1 polymer ?
#
loop_
_entity_poly.entity_id
_entity_poly.type
_entity_poly.pdbx_seq_one_letter_code
_entity_poly.pdbx_strand_id
1 'polypeptide(L)' 'FPNQINNVLAFPGIFAGALQVRASRITEGMKIAAANALADVVGDELAADYVIPSPFDERVAPAVTAAVAAAARAEGVARR' A
#
# COMPACT_ATOMS: atom_id res chain seq x y z
N PHE A 1 19.52 -2.80 8.96
CA PHE A 1 19.47 -1.38 9.35
C PHE A 1 18.01 -0.99 9.61
N PRO A 2 17.74 -0.09 10.58
CA PRO A 2 16.40 0.49 10.79
C PRO A 2 15.89 1.23 9.55
N ASN A 3 14.57 1.41 9.45
CA ASN A 3 13.92 2.21 8.43
C ASN A 3 14.28 1.86 6.97
N GLN A 4 14.21 0.58 6.59
CA GLN A 4 14.53 0.17 5.22
C GLN A 4 13.44 0.60 4.23
N ILE A 5 13.72 1.67 3.50
CA ILE A 5 12.88 2.12 2.39
C ILE A 5 13.20 1.27 1.16
N ASN A 6 12.28 0.38 0.80
CA ASN A 6 12.41 -0.51 -0.34
C ASN A 6 11.07 -0.70 -1.05
N ASN A 7 11.09 -0.84 -2.36
CA ASN A 7 9.89 -1.04 -3.17
C ASN A 7 9.15 -2.35 -2.87
N VAL A 8 9.79 -3.33 -2.21
CA VAL A 8 9.14 -4.55 -1.71
C VAL A 8 7.95 -4.23 -0.80
N LEU A 9 7.96 -3.09 -0.10
CA LEU A 9 6.84 -2.63 0.73
C LEU A 9 5.59 -2.24 -0.07
N ALA A 10 5.77 -1.83 -1.34
CA ALA A 10 4.71 -1.24 -2.14
C ALA A 10 4.25 -2.14 -3.30
N PHE A 11 5.20 -2.71 -4.06
CA PHE A 11 4.87 -3.43 -5.30
C PHE A 11 3.88 -4.59 -5.10
N PRO A 12 4.08 -5.53 -4.15
CA PRO A 12 3.17 -6.67 -3.99
C PRO A 12 1.73 -6.22 -3.74
N GLY A 13 1.53 -5.27 -2.83
CA GLY A 13 0.21 -4.75 -2.47
C GLY A 13 -0.44 -3.93 -3.58
N ILE A 14 0.31 -3.03 -4.23
CA ILE A 14 -0.21 -2.20 -5.32
C ILE A 14 -0.70 -3.07 -6.49
N PHE A 15 0.12 -4.04 -6.92
CA PHE A 15 -0.26 -4.91 -8.01
C PHE A 15 -1.40 -5.86 -7.63
N ALA A 16 -1.38 -6.44 -6.43
CA ALA A 16 -2.47 -7.31 -5.96
C ALA A 16 -3.80 -6.54 -5.92
N GLY A 17 -3.83 -5.34 -5.33
CA GLY A 17 -5.04 -4.52 -5.26
C GLY A 17 -5.56 -4.11 -6.63
N ALA A 18 -4.66 -3.66 -7.52
CA ALA A 18 -5.01 -3.31 -8.89
C ALA A 18 -5.57 -4.51 -9.68
N LEU A 19 -4.96 -5.69 -9.55
CA LEU A 19 -5.40 -6.91 -10.22
C LEU A 19 -6.75 -7.41 -9.67
N GLN A 20 -6.97 -7.35 -8.35
CA GLN A 20 -8.20 -7.79 -7.69
C GLN A 20 -9.45 -7.11 -8.26
N VAL A 21 -9.35 -5.79 -8.53
CA VAL A 21 -10.46 -4.97 -9.06
C VAL A 21 -10.36 -4.73 -10.56
N ARG A 22 -9.40 -5.38 -11.22
CA ARG A 22 -9.11 -5.22 -12.66
C ARG A 22 -8.97 -3.75 -13.06
N ALA A 23 -8.20 -2.99 -12.29
CA ALA A 23 -7.93 -1.59 -12.60
C ALA A 23 -7.41 -1.45 -14.05
N SER A 24 -7.85 -0.40 -14.75
CA SER A 24 -7.42 -0.12 -16.13
C SER A 24 -6.03 0.51 -16.20
N ARG A 25 -5.60 1.18 -15.13
CA ARG A 25 -4.29 1.82 -14.96
C ARG A 25 -3.99 1.98 -13.46
N ILE A 26 -2.72 2.21 -13.13
CA ILE A 26 -2.32 2.67 -11.79
C ILE A 26 -2.39 4.20 -11.79
N THR A 27 -3.07 4.79 -10.82
CA THR A 27 -3.23 6.24 -10.70
C THR A 27 -2.37 6.82 -9.59
N GLU A 28 -2.22 8.15 -9.56
CA GLU A 28 -1.52 8.82 -8.46
C GLU A 28 -2.25 8.63 -7.12
N GLY A 29 -3.59 8.66 -7.11
CA GLY A 29 -4.33 8.43 -5.87
C GLY A 29 -4.19 7.01 -5.34
N MET A 30 -4.02 5.99 -6.20
CA MET A 30 -3.63 4.64 -5.77
C MET A 30 -2.24 4.62 -5.10
N LYS A 31 -1.27 5.39 -5.59
CA LYS A 31 0.06 5.50 -4.96
C LYS A 31 0.00 6.18 -3.61
N ILE A 32 -0.77 7.27 -3.50
CA ILE A 32 -1.00 7.97 -2.23
C ILE A 32 -1.74 7.05 -1.24
N ALA A 33 -2.73 6.31 -1.69
CA ALA A 33 -3.44 5.33 -0.86
C ALA A 33 -2.50 4.22 -0.33
N ALA A 34 -1.59 3.73 -1.16
CA ALA A 34 -0.57 2.77 -0.72
C ALA A 34 0.39 3.38 0.32
N ALA A 35 0.82 4.63 0.13
CA ALA A 35 1.68 5.33 1.09
C ALA A 35 0.98 5.56 2.44
N ASN A 36 -0.29 5.97 2.42
CA ASN A 36 -1.09 6.12 3.63
C ASN A 36 -1.27 4.78 4.34
N ALA A 37 -1.58 3.69 3.61
CA ALA A 37 -1.70 2.37 4.20
C ALA A 37 -0.40 1.88 4.86
N LEU A 38 0.77 2.20 4.29
CA LEU A 38 2.06 1.91 4.92
C LEU A 38 2.27 2.72 6.21
N ALA A 39 1.89 4.00 6.23
CA ALA A 39 1.95 4.83 7.41
C ALA A 39 0.99 4.33 8.52
N ASP A 40 -0.21 3.91 8.14
CA ASP A 40 -1.22 3.37 9.06
C ASP A 40 -0.76 2.05 9.71
N VAL A 41 0.08 1.25 9.02
CA VAL A 41 0.68 0.04 9.62
C VAL A 41 1.66 0.39 10.75
N VAL A 42 2.36 1.53 10.66
CA VAL A 42 3.19 2.03 11.77
C VAL A 42 2.32 2.52 12.91
N GLY A 43 1.31 3.33 12.60
CA GLY A 43 0.34 3.84 13.58
C GLY A 43 1.01 4.48 14.80
N ASP A 44 0.57 4.06 15.98
CA ASP A 44 1.07 4.58 17.27
C ASP A 44 2.44 3.99 17.68
N GLU A 45 2.98 3.03 16.93
CA GLU A 45 4.30 2.43 17.18
C GLU A 45 5.46 3.31 16.63
N LEU A 46 5.15 4.52 16.13
CA LEU A 46 6.10 5.44 15.53
C LEU A 46 7.28 5.74 16.47
N ALA A 47 8.48 5.43 15.99
CA ALA A 47 9.73 5.71 16.69
C ALA A 47 10.81 6.18 15.72
N ALA A 48 11.90 6.75 16.23
CA ALA A 48 13.01 7.24 15.40
C ALA A 48 13.64 6.13 14.52
N ASP A 49 13.60 4.88 15.00
CA ASP A 49 14.07 3.67 14.32
C ASP A 49 12.95 2.83 13.69
N TYR A 50 11.70 3.31 13.76
CA TYR A 50 10.51 2.67 13.18
C TYR A 50 9.57 3.72 12.58
N VAL A 51 9.98 4.32 11.46
CA VAL A 51 9.14 5.24 10.65
C VAL A 51 8.53 4.56 9.42
N ILE A 52 8.95 3.34 9.12
CA ILE A 52 8.48 2.53 8.00
C ILE A 52 8.50 1.06 8.41
N PRO A 53 7.46 0.26 8.10
CA PRO A 53 7.41 -1.12 8.55
C PRO A 53 8.46 -1.98 7.85
N SER A 54 8.71 -3.16 8.40
CA SER A 54 9.55 -4.16 7.74
C SER A 54 8.91 -4.63 6.43
N PRO A 55 9.68 -4.89 5.36
CA PRO A 55 9.14 -5.52 4.14
C PRO A 55 8.55 -6.91 4.37
N PHE A 56 8.87 -7.55 5.50
CA PHE A 56 8.32 -8.84 5.92
C PHE A 56 7.21 -8.72 6.98
N ASP A 57 6.76 -7.50 7.28
CA ASP A 57 5.60 -7.30 8.13
C ASP A 57 4.34 -7.78 7.39
N GLU A 58 3.73 -8.85 7.90
CA GLU A 58 2.58 -9.52 7.27
C GLU A 58 1.35 -8.61 7.15
N ARG A 59 1.30 -7.49 7.89
CA ARG A 59 0.22 -6.49 7.82
C ARG A 59 0.31 -5.64 6.56
N VAL A 60 1.51 -5.46 5.99
CA VAL A 60 1.75 -4.51 4.89
C VAL A 60 1.02 -4.90 3.61
N ALA A 61 1.22 -6.12 3.12
CA ALA A 61 0.66 -6.51 1.83
C ALA A 61 -0.88 -6.49 1.80
N PRO A 62 -1.60 -7.01 2.82
CA PRO A 62 -3.06 -6.88 2.90
C PRO A 62 -3.55 -5.44 2.99
N ALA A 63 -2.90 -4.60 3.83
CA ALA A 63 -3.30 -3.20 4.02
C ALA A 63 -3.18 -2.40 2.72
N VAL A 64 -2.02 -2.48 2.05
CA VAL A 64 -1.77 -1.81 0.77
C VAL A 64 -2.71 -2.32 -0.32
N THR A 65 -2.96 -3.64 -0.37
CA THR A 65 -3.89 -4.25 -1.33
C THR A 65 -5.30 -3.67 -1.19
N ALA A 66 -5.82 -3.62 0.04
CA ALA A 66 -7.15 -3.11 0.33
C ALA A 66 -7.28 -1.63 -0.01
N ALA A 67 -6.31 -0.82 0.39
CA ALA A 67 -6.29 0.62 0.12
C ALA A 67 -6.24 0.94 -1.38
N VAL A 68 -5.39 0.22 -2.12
CA VAL A 68 -5.24 0.40 -3.58
C VAL A 68 -6.50 -0.04 -4.32
N ALA A 69 -7.11 -1.15 -3.93
CA ALA A 69 -8.37 -1.62 -4.50
C ALA A 69 -9.51 -0.61 -4.25
N ALA A 70 -9.59 -0.03 -3.05
CA ALA A 70 -10.58 0.98 -2.71
C ALA A 70 -10.38 2.27 -3.54
N ALA A 71 -9.13 2.76 -3.64
CA ALA A 71 -8.80 3.94 -4.45
C ALA A 71 -9.15 3.73 -5.92
N ALA A 72 -8.82 2.57 -6.49
CA ALA A 72 -9.16 2.23 -7.87
C ALA A 72 -10.68 2.22 -8.14
N ARG A 73 -11.48 1.77 -7.17
CA ARG A 73 -12.96 1.83 -7.24
C ARG A 73 -13.46 3.26 -7.16
N ALA A 74 -12.95 4.05 -6.21
CA ALA A 74 -13.35 5.44 -6.01
C ALA A 74 -13.06 6.32 -7.23
N GLU A 75 -11.93 6.09 -7.90
CA GLU A 75 -11.52 6.85 -9.10
C GLU A 75 -12.16 6.33 -10.40
N GLY A 76 -13.00 5.31 -10.34
CA GLY A 76 -13.69 4.75 -11.51
C GLY A 76 -12.76 4.04 -12.50
N VAL A 77 -11.56 3.63 -12.07
CA VAL A 77 -10.62 2.88 -12.92
C VAL A 77 -10.76 1.37 -12.75
N ALA A 78 -11.47 0.92 -11.71
CA ALA A 78 -11.83 -0.48 -11.48
C ALA A 78 -12.89 -0.97 -12.48
N ARG A 79 -12.74 -2.23 -12.94
CA ARG A 79 -13.67 -2.89 -13.86
C ARG A 79 -14.44 -4.04 -13.21
N ARG A 80 -14.27 -4.22 -11.90
CA ARG A 80 -14.97 -5.19 -11.05
C ARG A 80 -15.00 -4.67 -9.61
#